data_AF-A0A925E8F3-F1
#
_entry.id   AF-A0A925E8F3-F1
#
_cell.length_a   1.000
_cell.length_b   1.000
_cell.length_c   1.000
_cell.angle_alpha   90.00
_cell.angle_beta   90.00
_cell.angle_gamma   90.00
#
_symmetry.space_group_name_H-M   'P 1'
#
loop_
_entity.id
_entity.type
_entity.pdbx_description
1 polymer ?
#
loop_
_entity_poly.entity_id
_entity_poly.type
_entity_poly.pdbx_seq_one_letter_code
_entity_poly.pdbx_strand_id
1 'polypeptide(L)'
;MHRLFILSIGLLSGLVTLSQELKIPAEAKFFIPDGYEPLDYIAGDLNSDKKPDALLLLKKPWEDSINEEQAARPLLLLIRQADGKLKQVLRNDNAIMCRHCGGAFGDPYEGTELAPGGFSLSFYGGSSWRWGNIFRFAYKPLKKNWYLVKENQTSFQSGDPETTMKKTEIGESELGEVLLEKFDYNSFYEDSQWKVNAIKTFFYDNPKPGSKPRKAYLVKGNIATGIRQLKNFVELSFSDGNDNITTGFVLRKDIERLK
;
A
#
# COMPACT_ATOMS: atom_id res chain seq x y z
N MET A 1 33.95 -1.67 47.11
CA MET A 1 33.45 -0.37 46.59
C MET A 1 32.08 -0.62 45.99
N HIS A 2 31.01 -0.35 46.75
CA HIS A 2 29.62 -0.56 46.30
C HIS A 2 29.17 0.68 45.51
N ARG A 3 28.90 0.52 44.21
CA ARG A 3 28.34 1.59 43.37
C ARG A 3 26.82 1.65 43.58
N LEU A 4 26.37 2.74 44.18
CA LEU A 4 24.98 3.12 44.35
C LEU A 4 24.41 3.52 42.98
N PHE A 5 23.47 2.75 42.44
CA PHE A 5 22.68 3.16 41.27
C PHE A 5 21.49 3.99 41.76
N ILE A 6 21.50 5.29 41.46
CA ILE A 6 20.37 6.18 41.69
C ILE A 6 19.40 5.98 40.53
N LEU A 7 18.24 5.39 40.81
CA LEU A 7 17.14 5.24 39.88
C LEU A 7 16.43 6.60 39.74
N SER A 8 16.72 7.35 38.68
CA SER A 8 16.01 8.58 38.35
C SER A 8 14.64 8.23 37.78
N ILE A 9 13.58 8.35 38.60
CA ILE A 9 12.19 8.27 38.15
C ILE A 9 11.89 9.57 37.41
N GLY A 10 11.98 9.54 36.09
CA GLY A 10 11.50 10.62 35.23
C GLY A 10 9.97 10.62 35.23
N LEU A 11 9.38 11.72 35.72
CA LEU A 11 7.96 12.01 35.55
C LEU A 11 7.63 12.01 34.04
N LEU A 12 6.84 11.04 33.60
CA LEU A 12 6.24 11.03 32.28
C LEU A 12 5.09 12.05 32.29
N SER A 13 5.37 13.29 31.88
CA SER A 13 4.31 14.24 31.55
C SER A 13 3.61 13.76 30.28
N GLY A 14 2.35 13.33 30.44
CA GLY A 14 1.50 12.94 29.32
C GLY A 14 1.31 14.10 28.36
N LEU A 15 1.88 13.98 27.16
CA LEU A 15 1.49 14.79 26.02
C LEU A 15 0.09 14.31 25.60
N VAL A 16 -0.94 15.04 26.04
CA VAL A 16 -2.26 14.94 25.44
C VAL A 16 -2.13 15.52 24.04
N THR A 17 -2.01 14.67 23.03
CA THR A 17 -2.11 15.06 21.63
C THR A 17 -3.54 15.54 21.37
N LEU A 18 -3.76 16.86 21.40
CA LEU A 18 -4.97 17.43 20.80
C LEU A 18 -4.94 17.08 19.31
N SER A 19 -5.89 16.26 18.86
CA SER A 19 -6.10 16.03 17.43
C SER A 19 -6.42 17.37 16.76
N GLN A 20 -5.58 17.83 15.84
CA GLN A 20 -5.86 19.04 15.09
C GLN A 20 -7.04 18.78 14.18
N GLU A 21 -8.05 19.65 14.26
CA GLU A 21 -9.20 19.62 13.36
C GLU A 21 -8.73 19.74 11.90
N LEU A 22 -9.19 18.81 11.05
CA LEU A 22 -8.88 18.79 9.63
C LEU A 22 -9.46 20.04 8.94
N LYS A 23 -8.57 20.93 8.46
CA LYS A 23 -8.96 22.20 7.82
C LYS A 23 -9.13 22.02 6.31
N ILE A 24 -10.38 22.08 5.84
CA ILE A 24 -10.70 22.04 4.41
C ILE A 24 -10.91 23.47 3.85
N PRO A 25 -10.13 23.89 2.84
CA PRO A 25 -10.32 25.17 2.15
C PRO A 25 -11.73 25.31 1.56
N ALA A 26 -12.28 26.52 1.56
CA ALA A 26 -13.64 26.77 1.07
C ALA A 26 -13.88 26.28 -0.37
N GLU A 27 -12.88 26.41 -1.25
CA GLU A 27 -12.94 25.93 -2.63
C GLU A 27 -13.03 24.39 -2.74
N ALA A 28 -12.48 23.65 -1.77
CA ALA A 28 -12.49 22.19 -1.77
C ALA A 28 -13.81 21.64 -1.21
N LYS A 29 -14.54 22.41 -0.40
CA LYS A 29 -15.83 21.98 0.19
C LYS A 29 -16.89 21.68 -0.86
N PHE A 30 -16.84 22.32 -2.03
CA PHE A 30 -17.77 22.08 -3.14
C PHE A 30 -17.66 20.68 -3.75
N PHE A 31 -16.57 19.95 -3.48
CA PHE A 31 -16.36 18.59 -3.99
C PHE A 31 -16.82 17.49 -3.01
N ILE A 32 -17.26 17.86 -1.80
CA ILE A 32 -17.76 16.90 -0.80
C ILE A 32 -19.22 16.59 -1.14
N PRO A 33 -19.57 15.36 -1.57
CA PRO A 33 -20.95 14.99 -1.84
C PRO A 33 -21.74 14.85 -0.54
N ASP A 34 -23.06 14.98 -0.63
CA ASP A 34 -23.95 14.77 0.51
C ASP A 34 -23.74 13.38 1.15
N GLY A 35 -23.76 13.37 2.49
CA GLY A 35 -23.55 12.14 3.27
C GLY A 35 -22.09 11.66 3.30
N TYR A 36 -21.13 12.51 2.96
CA TYR A 36 -19.70 12.29 3.19
C TYR A 36 -19.11 13.39 4.08
N GLU A 37 -18.00 13.07 4.72
CA GLU A 37 -17.14 14.03 5.40
C GLU A 37 -15.68 13.85 4.95
N PRO A 38 -14.84 14.89 5.09
CA PRO A 38 -13.41 14.78 4.79
C PRO A 38 -12.70 13.81 5.74
N LEU A 39 -11.93 12.88 5.18
CA LEU A 39 -10.99 12.03 5.91
C LEU A 39 -9.60 12.65 5.94
N ASP A 40 -9.13 13.15 4.80
CA ASP A 40 -7.82 13.80 4.66
C ASP A 40 -7.84 14.81 3.50
N TYR A 41 -6.96 15.80 3.57
CA TYR A 41 -6.77 16.80 2.53
C TYR A 41 -5.31 17.23 2.46
N ILE A 42 -4.73 17.11 1.27
CA ILE A 42 -3.38 17.57 1.00
C ILE A 42 -3.33 18.35 -0.30
N ALA A 43 -2.65 19.50 -0.29
CA ALA A 43 -2.51 20.37 -1.46
C ALA A 43 -1.04 20.47 -1.88
N GLY A 44 -0.78 20.29 -3.18
CA GLY A 44 0.57 20.26 -3.73
C GLY A 44 0.55 20.08 -5.25
N ASP A 45 1.71 20.11 -5.89
CA ASP A 45 1.83 19.89 -7.33
C ASP A 45 1.70 18.40 -7.67
N LEU A 46 0.55 18.01 -8.25
CA LEU A 46 0.24 16.61 -8.55
C LEU A 46 0.41 16.30 -10.03
N ASN A 47 0.39 17.30 -10.92
CA ASN A 47 0.52 17.15 -12.38
C ASN A 47 1.84 17.69 -12.96
N SER A 48 2.78 18.10 -12.11
CA SER A 48 4.08 18.71 -12.47
C SER A 48 3.99 20.04 -13.22
N ASP A 49 2.95 20.84 -12.98
CA ASP A 49 2.77 22.18 -13.57
C ASP A 49 3.12 23.33 -12.62
N LYS A 50 3.60 23.01 -11.41
CA LYS A 50 3.98 23.93 -10.32
C LYS A 50 2.82 24.73 -9.72
N LYS A 51 1.57 24.33 -9.96
CA LYS A 51 0.39 24.91 -9.28
C LYS A 51 -0.09 23.95 -8.18
N PRO A 52 -0.62 24.49 -7.07
CA PRO A 52 -1.18 23.66 -6.02
C PRO A 52 -2.51 23.04 -6.47
N ASP A 53 -2.44 21.75 -6.79
CA ASP A 53 -3.56 20.82 -6.89
C ASP A 53 -3.96 20.33 -5.49
N ALA A 54 -4.93 19.42 -5.42
CA ALA A 54 -5.33 18.79 -4.16
C ALA A 54 -5.76 17.32 -4.31
N LEU A 55 -5.54 16.56 -3.25
CA LEU A 55 -6.24 15.32 -2.97
C LEU A 55 -7.23 15.57 -1.83
N LEU A 56 -8.45 15.10 -2.01
CA LEU A 56 -9.49 15.12 -1.00
C LEU A 56 -9.97 13.68 -0.80
N LEU A 57 -9.71 13.14 0.38
CA LEU A 57 -10.19 11.83 0.78
C LEU A 57 -11.47 12.02 1.59
N LEU A 58 -12.44 11.14 1.35
CA LEU A 58 -13.75 11.21 1.97
C LEU A 58 -14.05 9.93 2.73
N LYS A 59 -14.85 10.06 3.78
CA LYS A 59 -15.40 8.97 4.56
C LYS A 59 -16.89 9.14 4.84
N LYS A 60 -17.52 8.08 5.35
CA LYS A 60 -18.90 8.16 5.86
C LYS A 60 -18.89 8.58 7.33
N PRO A 61 -19.72 9.55 7.76
CA PRO A 61 -19.74 9.98 9.17
C PRO A 61 -20.02 8.85 10.17
N TRP A 62 -20.76 7.83 9.75
CA TRP A 62 -21.10 6.69 10.60
C TRP A 62 -20.00 5.64 10.70
N GLU A 63 -18.93 5.70 9.90
CA GLU A 63 -17.89 4.65 9.92
C GLU A 63 -17.14 4.62 11.25
N ASP A 64 -17.11 5.75 11.99
CA ASP A 64 -16.54 5.83 13.34
C ASP A 64 -17.38 5.15 14.42
N SER A 65 -18.57 4.66 14.07
CA SER A 65 -19.43 3.89 14.99
C SER A 65 -18.92 2.47 15.20
N ILE A 66 -19.61 1.74 16.08
CA ILE A 66 -19.36 0.31 16.38
C ILE A 66 -19.88 -0.59 15.25
N ASN A 67 -20.53 -0.03 14.22
CA ASN A 67 -20.98 -0.78 13.07
C ASN A 67 -19.78 -1.18 12.21
N GLU A 68 -19.62 -2.47 11.93
CA GLU A 68 -18.56 -2.98 11.04
C GLU A 68 -18.93 -2.92 9.55
N GLU A 69 -20.01 -2.22 9.21
CA GLU A 69 -20.39 -1.95 7.82
C GLU A 69 -19.24 -1.26 7.09
N GLN A 70 -18.89 -1.79 5.92
CA GLN A 70 -17.80 -1.27 5.12
C GLN A 70 -18.32 -0.18 4.19
N ALA A 71 -17.81 1.02 4.36
CA ALA A 71 -17.96 2.10 3.38
C ALA A 71 -16.72 2.22 2.50
N ALA A 72 -16.96 2.46 1.22
CA ALA A 72 -15.92 3.00 0.35
C ALA A 72 -15.49 4.38 0.86
N ARG A 73 -14.19 4.66 0.76
CA ARG A 73 -13.56 5.94 1.09
C ARG A 73 -13.07 6.60 -0.20
N PRO A 74 -13.87 7.46 -0.85
CA PRO A 74 -13.50 8.08 -2.11
C PRO A 74 -12.23 8.93 -2.00
N LEU A 75 -11.30 8.70 -2.91
CA LEU A 75 -10.17 9.57 -3.21
C LEU A 75 -10.54 10.46 -4.40
N LEU A 76 -10.61 11.77 -4.19
CA LEU A 76 -10.82 12.74 -5.25
C LEU A 76 -9.51 13.44 -5.60
N LEU A 77 -9.17 13.45 -6.89
CA LEU A 77 -8.04 14.21 -7.41
C LEU A 77 -8.55 15.49 -8.06
N LEU A 78 -8.13 16.62 -7.50
CA LEU A 78 -8.56 17.96 -7.88
C LEU A 78 -7.39 18.71 -8.50
N ILE A 79 -7.47 19.06 -9.79
CA ILE A 79 -6.39 19.73 -10.50
C ILE A 79 -6.72 21.21 -10.71
N ARG A 80 -5.75 22.07 -10.43
CA ARG A 80 -5.83 23.51 -10.63
C ARG A 80 -5.85 23.83 -12.11
N GLN A 81 -6.93 24.45 -12.57
CA GLN A 81 -7.07 24.86 -13.96
C GLN A 81 -6.37 26.21 -14.21
N ALA A 82 -6.27 26.61 -15.49
CA ALA A 82 -5.66 27.88 -15.88
C ALA A 82 -6.41 29.11 -15.34
N ASP A 83 -7.71 28.99 -15.08
CA ASP A 83 -8.55 30.04 -14.47
C ASP A 83 -8.41 30.13 -12.94
N GLY A 84 -7.53 29.31 -12.34
CA GLY A 84 -7.26 29.27 -10.90
C GLY A 84 -8.25 28.40 -10.10
N LYS A 85 -9.27 27.81 -10.72
CA LYS A 85 -10.24 26.97 -10.02
C LYS A 85 -9.77 25.51 -9.96
N LEU A 86 -10.10 24.82 -8.87
CA LEU A 86 -9.97 23.37 -8.81
C LEU A 86 -11.04 22.72 -9.70
N LYS A 87 -10.67 21.61 -10.33
CA LYS A 87 -11.58 20.72 -11.04
C LYS A 87 -11.30 19.29 -10.60
N GLN A 88 -12.34 18.55 -10.20
CA GLN A 88 -12.22 17.10 -10.02
C GLN A 88 -11.97 16.46 -11.39
N VAL A 89 -10.81 15.83 -11.56
CA VAL A 89 -10.44 15.12 -12.80
C VAL A 89 -10.55 13.61 -12.65
N LEU A 90 -10.54 13.10 -11.42
CA LEU A 90 -10.59 11.68 -11.13
C LEU A 90 -11.22 11.44 -9.75
N ARG A 91 -11.91 10.30 -9.64
CA ARG A 91 -12.39 9.72 -8.38
C ARG A 91 -12.01 8.23 -8.36
N ASN A 92 -11.53 7.74 -7.22
CA ASN A 92 -11.33 6.31 -6.98
C ASN A 92 -11.92 5.93 -5.61
N ASP A 93 -12.84 4.97 -5.60
CA ASP A 93 -13.55 4.52 -4.39
C ASP A 93 -12.89 3.29 -3.71
N ASN A 94 -11.85 2.73 -4.33
CA ASN A 94 -11.10 1.53 -3.93
C ASN A 94 -9.61 1.79 -3.69
N ALA A 95 -9.14 3.05 -3.68
CA ALA A 95 -7.74 3.37 -3.38
C ALA A 95 -7.44 3.41 -1.88
N ILE A 96 -8.46 3.70 -1.07
CA ILE A 96 -8.35 3.86 0.38
C ILE A 96 -9.01 2.68 1.06
N MET A 97 -8.26 2.01 1.92
CA MET A 97 -8.75 0.89 2.72
C MET A 97 -9.88 1.33 3.66
N CYS A 98 -10.90 0.48 3.79
CA CYS A 98 -12.00 0.70 4.72
C CYS A 98 -11.50 0.84 6.16
N ARG A 99 -12.28 1.50 7.02
CA ARG A 99 -11.92 1.71 8.44
C ARG A 99 -11.64 0.43 9.23
N HIS A 100 -12.26 -0.68 8.86
CA HIS A 100 -12.11 -1.95 9.58
C HIS A 100 -11.13 -2.92 8.89
N CYS A 101 -10.48 -2.47 7.81
CA CYS A 101 -9.63 -3.30 6.98
C CYS A 101 -8.22 -3.52 7.57
N GLY A 102 -7.88 -2.91 8.70
CA GLY A 102 -6.60 -3.08 9.40
C GLY A 102 -6.53 -4.31 10.32
N GLY A 103 -7.58 -5.12 10.39
CA GLY A 103 -7.66 -6.24 11.32
C GLY A 103 -7.75 -5.76 12.78
N ALA A 104 -7.04 -6.41 13.69
CA ALA A 104 -7.05 -6.03 15.11
C ALA A 104 -6.48 -4.61 15.38
N PHE A 105 -5.77 -4.02 14.41
CA PHE A 105 -5.30 -2.63 14.50
C PHE A 105 -6.43 -1.61 14.33
N GLY A 106 -7.53 -1.98 13.66
CA GLY A 106 -8.62 -1.06 13.34
C GLY A 106 -8.40 -0.35 12.00
N ASP A 107 -8.35 0.98 12.02
CA ASP A 107 -8.21 1.81 10.82
C ASP A 107 -6.80 1.71 10.24
N PRO A 108 -6.65 1.19 9.00
CA PRO A 108 -5.33 1.03 8.43
C PRO A 108 -4.79 2.29 7.77
N TYR A 109 -5.57 3.37 7.57
CA TYR A 109 -5.10 4.55 6.85
C TYR A 109 -4.16 5.40 7.70
N GLU A 110 -2.88 5.48 7.32
CA GLU A 110 -1.84 6.23 8.05
C GLU A 110 -1.60 7.63 7.48
N GLY A 111 -2.11 7.91 6.29
CA GLY A 111 -2.02 9.23 5.68
C GLY A 111 -1.63 9.23 4.20
N THR A 112 -1.65 10.45 3.64
CA THR A 112 -1.18 10.75 2.29
C THR A 112 0.02 11.68 2.37
N GLU A 113 1.06 11.39 1.60
CA GLU A 113 2.25 12.23 1.48
C GLU A 113 2.45 12.71 0.05
N LEU A 114 2.78 14.00 -0.11
CA LEU A 114 3.21 14.51 -1.41
C LEU A 114 4.60 13.99 -1.76
N ALA A 115 4.80 13.75 -3.04
CA ALA A 115 6.08 13.41 -3.60
C ALA A 115 6.27 14.10 -4.96
N PRO A 116 7.51 14.25 -5.47
CA PRO A 116 7.73 14.93 -6.74
C PRO A 116 6.87 14.34 -7.87
N GLY A 117 5.97 15.16 -8.44
CA GLY A 117 5.06 14.75 -9.50
C GLY A 117 3.97 13.75 -9.09
N GLY A 118 3.55 13.74 -7.81
CA GLY A 118 2.40 12.96 -7.34
C GLY A 118 2.35 12.80 -5.83
N PHE A 119 1.96 11.61 -5.37
CA PHE A 119 1.76 11.34 -3.94
C PHE A 119 1.96 9.85 -3.60
N SER A 120 1.95 9.56 -2.30
CA SER A 120 1.92 8.20 -1.74
C SER A 120 0.75 8.06 -0.79
N LEU A 121 0.12 6.88 -0.80
CA LEU A 121 -0.86 6.45 0.20
C LEU A 121 -0.21 5.42 1.12
N SER A 122 -0.31 5.63 2.42
CA SER A 122 0.30 4.78 3.44
C SER A 122 -0.77 4.05 4.26
N PHE A 123 -0.56 2.75 4.45
CA PHE A 123 -1.44 1.89 5.22
C PHE A 123 -0.63 1.03 6.20
N TYR A 124 -1.17 0.78 7.39
CA TYR A 124 -0.56 -0.08 8.38
C TYR A 124 -1.63 -0.84 9.18
N GLY A 125 -1.40 -2.12 9.46
CA GLY A 125 -2.38 -2.92 10.16
C GLY A 125 -1.86 -4.26 10.65
N GLY A 126 -2.81 -5.18 10.86
CA GLY A 126 -2.57 -6.53 11.33
C GLY A 126 -2.83 -6.71 12.83
N SER A 127 -2.41 -7.84 13.35
CA SER A 127 -2.53 -8.22 14.76
C SER A 127 -1.14 -8.50 15.33
N SER A 128 -0.85 -9.70 15.80
CA SER A 128 0.51 -10.11 16.17
C SER A 128 1.46 -10.06 14.96
N TRP A 129 1.00 -10.46 13.78
CA TRP A 129 1.65 -10.13 12.51
C TRP A 129 1.17 -8.76 12.04
N ARG A 130 2.12 -7.83 11.96
CA ARG A 130 1.95 -6.47 11.45
C ARG A 130 2.29 -6.43 9.97
N TRP A 131 1.58 -5.60 9.23
CA TRP A 131 1.87 -5.32 7.83
C TRP A 131 1.79 -3.81 7.57
N GLY A 132 2.50 -3.36 6.54
CA GLY A 132 2.42 -1.99 6.05
C GLY A 132 2.52 -1.95 4.53
N ASN A 133 1.76 -1.06 3.89
CA ASN A 133 1.74 -0.88 2.44
C ASN A 133 1.87 0.60 2.10
N ILE A 134 2.76 0.94 1.17
CA ILE A 134 2.90 2.30 0.64
C ILE A 134 2.78 2.24 -0.88
N PHE A 135 1.75 2.89 -1.43
CA PHE A 135 1.50 2.97 -2.87
C PHE A 135 1.81 4.36 -3.40
N ARG A 136 2.79 4.47 -4.31
CA ARG A 136 3.23 5.74 -4.92
C ARG A 136 2.59 5.93 -6.29
N PHE A 137 1.87 7.04 -6.48
CA PHE A 137 1.22 7.40 -7.75
C PHE A 137 1.82 8.64 -8.41
N ALA A 138 2.46 8.51 -9.56
CA ALA A 138 3.09 9.63 -10.26
C ALA A 138 2.36 9.99 -11.55
N TYR A 139 2.26 11.29 -11.82
CA TYR A 139 1.79 11.80 -13.10
C TYR A 139 2.81 11.49 -14.20
N LYS A 140 2.31 11.03 -15.35
CA LYS A 140 3.10 10.76 -16.55
C LYS A 140 2.73 11.79 -17.62
N PRO A 141 3.53 12.84 -17.85
CA PRO A 141 3.19 13.94 -18.76
C PRO A 141 2.82 13.51 -20.18
N LEU A 142 3.52 12.50 -20.73
CA LEU A 142 3.24 11.97 -22.07
C LEU A 142 1.88 11.28 -22.17
N LYS A 143 1.39 10.69 -21.06
CA LYS A 143 0.10 10.00 -21.00
C LYS A 143 -1.00 10.85 -20.38
N LYS A 144 -0.65 12.00 -19.80
CA LYS A 144 -1.54 12.93 -19.11
C LYS A 144 -2.41 12.24 -18.03
N ASN A 145 -1.81 11.32 -17.26
CA ASN A 145 -2.53 10.56 -16.23
C ASN A 145 -1.59 10.10 -15.09
N TRP A 146 -2.16 9.64 -13.98
CA TRP A 146 -1.46 9.16 -12.78
C TRP A 146 -1.41 7.63 -12.75
N TYR A 147 -0.23 7.11 -12.49
CA TYR A 147 0.03 5.67 -12.49
C TYR A 147 0.69 5.24 -11.19
N LEU A 148 0.36 4.05 -10.71
CA LEU A 148 1.13 3.40 -9.66
C LEU A 148 2.55 3.13 -10.19
N VAL A 149 3.56 3.72 -9.55
CA VAL A 149 4.96 3.59 -9.97
C VAL A 149 5.81 2.84 -8.96
N LYS A 150 5.32 2.68 -7.73
CA LYS A 150 6.02 1.96 -6.68
C LYS A 150 5.04 1.44 -5.63
N GLU A 151 5.33 0.25 -5.14
CA GLU A 151 4.69 -0.35 -3.97
C GLU A 151 5.78 -0.80 -3.01
N ASN A 152 5.68 -0.40 -1.74
CA ASN A 152 6.51 -0.94 -0.67
C ASN A 152 5.63 -1.69 0.31
N GLN A 153 6.04 -2.90 0.67
CA GLN A 153 5.35 -3.74 1.64
C GLN A 153 6.28 -4.04 2.80
N THR A 154 5.74 -4.07 4.01
CA THR A 154 6.42 -4.54 5.21
C THR A 154 5.57 -5.61 5.90
N SER A 155 6.23 -6.58 6.51
CA SER A 155 5.58 -7.58 7.36
C SER A 155 6.53 -8.01 8.47
N PHE A 156 6.04 -8.11 9.71
CA PHE A 156 6.84 -8.54 10.85
C PHE A 156 5.96 -9.05 12.00
N GLN A 157 6.52 -9.87 12.88
CA GLN A 157 5.92 -10.20 14.17
C GLN A 157 6.17 -9.07 15.15
N SER A 158 5.13 -8.57 15.80
CA SER A 158 5.23 -7.45 16.75
C SER A 158 6.08 -7.80 17.98
N GLY A 159 6.16 -9.07 18.35
CA GLY A 159 6.98 -9.54 19.47
C GLY A 159 8.48 -9.64 19.15
N ASP A 160 8.85 -9.65 17.87
CA ASP A 160 10.25 -9.72 17.42
C ASP A 160 10.43 -9.03 16.06
N PRO A 161 10.26 -7.70 16.00
CA PRO A 161 10.28 -6.96 14.75
C PRO A 161 11.66 -6.96 14.09
N GLU A 162 12.75 -6.99 14.87
CA GLU A 162 14.11 -6.88 14.33
C GLU A 162 14.51 -8.10 13.50
N THR A 163 14.11 -9.31 13.92
CA THR A 163 14.49 -10.54 13.22
C THR A 163 13.49 -10.95 12.14
N THR A 164 12.21 -10.58 12.31
CA THR A 164 11.13 -11.06 11.44
C THR A 164 10.74 -10.07 10.34
N MET A 165 11.30 -8.86 10.35
CA MET A 165 11.03 -7.84 9.35
C MET A 165 11.36 -8.31 7.93
N LYS A 166 10.32 -8.33 7.10
CA LYS A 166 10.42 -8.46 5.65
C LYS A 166 10.04 -7.14 5.02
N LYS A 167 10.80 -6.74 4.00
CA LYS A 167 10.53 -5.56 3.17
C LYS A 167 10.56 -5.97 1.71
N THR A 168 9.50 -5.61 1.00
CA THR A 168 9.37 -5.84 -0.44
C THR A 168 9.20 -4.49 -1.12
N GLU A 169 9.95 -4.26 -2.19
CA GLU A 169 9.81 -3.12 -3.08
C GLU A 169 9.48 -3.65 -4.48
N ILE A 170 8.33 -3.20 -5.02
CA ILE A 170 7.88 -3.50 -6.37
C ILE A 170 7.87 -2.20 -7.17
N GLY A 171 8.70 -2.12 -8.19
CA GLY A 171 8.84 -0.94 -9.05
C GLY A 171 7.95 -0.99 -10.28
N GLU A 172 7.84 0.16 -10.97
CA GLU A 172 7.09 0.35 -12.22
C GLU A 172 7.39 -0.71 -13.29
N SER A 173 8.63 -1.23 -13.35
CA SER A 173 9.00 -2.27 -14.32
C SER A 173 8.21 -3.57 -14.15
N GLU A 174 7.68 -3.84 -12.96
CA GLU A 174 6.90 -5.04 -12.63
C GLU A 174 5.40 -4.80 -12.51
N LEU A 175 5.00 -3.64 -12.01
CA LEU A 175 3.59 -3.30 -11.74
C LEU A 175 2.75 -3.17 -13.02
N GLY A 176 3.40 -2.87 -14.16
CA GLY A 176 2.68 -2.58 -15.40
C GLY A 176 2.01 -1.21 -15.38
N GLU A 177 0.96 -1.03 -16.18
CA GLU A 177 0.29 0.26 -16.35
C GLU A 177 -0.98 0.33 -15.50
N VAL A 178 -0.82 0.50 -14.19
CA VAL A 178 -1.96 0.63 -13.27
C VAL A 178 -2.33 2.10 -13.09
N LEU A 179 -3.47 2.49 -13.66
CA LEU A 179 -4.04 3.83 -13.53
C LEU A 179 -4.55 4.06 -12.10
N LEU A 180 -4.37 5.27 -11.57
CA LEU A 180 -4.97 5.66 -10.29
C LEU A 180 -6.49 5.44 -10.30
N GLU A 181 -7.19 5.72 -11.41
CA GLU A 181 -8.66 5.58 -11.48
C GLU A 181 -9.12 4.12 -11.35
N LYS A 182 -8.27 3.16 -11.76
CA LYS A 182 -8.58 1.72 -11.78
C LYS A 182 -7.86 0.95 -10.69
N PHE A 183 -7.07 1.62 -9.87
CA PHE A 183 -6.35 1.00 -8.78
C PHE A 183 -7.34 0.47 -7.74
N ASP A 184 -7.05 -0.72 -7.23
CA ASP A 184 -7.81 -1.36 -6.17
C ASP A 184 -6.81 -1.94 -5.17
N TYR A 185 -6.86 -1.46 -3.92
CA TYR A 185 -5.99 -1.95 -2.85
C TYR A 185 -6.23 -3.43 -2.55
N ASN A 186 -7.44 -3.93 -2.83
CA ASN A 186 -7.89 -5.28 -2.58
C ASN A 186 -8.12 -6.05 -3.89
N SER A 187 -7.28 -5.80 -4.88
CA SER A 187 -7.28 -6.62 -6.10
C SER A 187 -6.99 -8.08 -5.72
N PHE A 188 -8.06 -8.86 -5.51
CA PHE A 188 -7.98 -10.28 -5.27
C PHE A 188 -7.37 -10.92 -6.50
N TYR A 189 -6.14 -11.37 -6.35
CA TYR A 189 -5.54 -12.24 -7.33
C TYR A 189 -6.17 -13.62 -7.13
N GLU A 190 -6.74 -14.16 -8.20
CA GLU A 190 -7.28 -15.51 -8.18
C GLU A 190 -6.15 -16.49 -7.84
N ASP A 191 -6.37 -17.29 -6.79
CA ASP A 191 -5.52 -18.43 -6.48
C ASP A 191 -5.37 -19.26 -7.76
N SER A 192 -4.13 -19.36 -8.20
CA SER A 192 -3.78 -20.06 -9.44
C SER A 192 -2.71 -21.08 -9.13
N GLN A 193 -2.75 -22.24 -9.76
CA GLN A 193 -1.70 -23.24 -9.57
C GLN A 193 -0.63 -23.05 -10.65
N TRP A 194 0.64 -23.10 -10.27
CA TRP A 194 1.77 -22.92 -11.17
C TRP A 194 2.75 -24.08 -11.04
N LYS A 195 3.12 -24.66 -12.17
CA LYS A 195 4.08 -25.77 -12.24
C LYS A 195 5.46 -25.25 -12.64
N VAL A 196 6.48 -25.73 -11.95
CA VAL A 196 7.89 -25.40 -12.24
C VAL A 196 8.41 -26.24 -13.40
N ASN A 197 8.92 -25.55 -14.43
CA ASN A 197 9.44 -26.19 -15.65
C ASN A 197 10.98 -26.24 -15.68
N ALA A 198 11.66 -25.30 -15.02
CA ALA A 198 13.12 -25.27 -14.91
C ALA A 198 13.67 -26.28 -13.89
N ILE A 199 14.95 -26.67 -14.04
CA ILE A 199 15.62 -27.59 -13.09
C ILE A 199 15.58 -27.01 -11.67
N LYS A 200 15.86 -25.71 -11.55
CA LYS A 200 15.73 -24.94 -10.31
C LYS A 200 15.14 -23.57 -10.63
N THR A 201 14.21 -23.13 -9.80
CA THR A 201 13.59 -21.81 -9.85
C THR A 201 13.76 -21.17 -8.49
N PHE A 202 14.61 -20.14 -8.41
CA PHE A 202 14.93 -19.51 -7.14
C PHE A 202 13.91 -18.44 -6.76
N PHE A 203 13.68 -18.31 -5.45
CA PHE A 203 12.88 -17.24 -4.90
C PHE A 203 13.67 -15.92 -4.83
N TYR A 204 12.94 -14.83 -4.93
CA TYR A 204 13.39 -13.46 -4.75
C TYR A 204 12.56 -12.82 -3.65
N ASP A 205 13.20 -12.02 -2.79
CA ASP A 205 12.48 -11.21 -1.80
C ASP A 205 11.92 -9.94 -2.43
N ASN A 206 12.53 -9.45 -3.52
CA ASN A 206 12.09 -8.29 -4.27
C ASN A 206 12.03 -8.66 -5.76
N PRO A 207 10.90 -8.43 -6.46
CA PRO A 207 10.76 -8.76 -7.88
C PRO A 207 11.49 -7.72 -8.74
N LYS A 208 12.82 -7.79 -8.77
CA LYS A 208 13.65 -6.87 -9.55
C LYS A 208 14.42 -7.65 -10.61
N PRO A 209 14.14 -7.45 -11.91
CA PRO A 209 14.90 -8.10 -12.98
C PRO A 209 16.41 -7.87 -12.83
N GLY A 210 17.19 -8.94 -12.95
CA GLY A 210 18.65 -8.90 -12.79
C GLY A 210 19.17 -8.81 -11.35
N SER A 211 18.29 -8.76 -10.34
CA SER A 211 18.72 -8.88 -8.95
C SER A 211 19.17 -10.31 -8.59
N LYS A 212 19.84 -10.46 -7.45
CA LYS A 212 20.25 -11.78 -6.94
C LYS A 212 19.07 -12.44 -6.22
N PRO A 213 18.74 -13.71 -6.53
CA PRO A 213 17.77 -14.46 -5.75
C PRO A 213 18.33 -14.86 -4.38
N ARG A 214 17.44 -15.31 -3.48
CA ARG A 214 17.84 -15.95 -2.21
C ARG A 214 18.14 -17.45 -2.42
N LYS A 215 18.67 -18.10 -1.38
CA LYS A 215 19.10 -19.52 -1.46
C LYS A 215 17.95 -20.54 -1.47
N ALA A 216 16.70 -20.10 -1.34
CA ALA A 216 15.52 -20.97 -1.44
C ALA A 216 15.08 -21.10 -2.91
N TYR A 217 14.69 -22.30 -3.32
CA TYR A 217 14.29 -22.60 -4.69
C TYR A 217 13.27 -23.74 -4.75
N LEU A 218 12.52 -23.77 -5.83
CA LEU A 218 11.70 -24.89 -6.26
C LEU A 218 12.46 -25.70 -7.31
N VAL A 219 12.10 -26.98 -7.44
CA VAL A 219 12.63 -27.89 -8.47
C VAL A 219 11.58 -28.22 -9.51
N LYS A 220 12.04 -28.68 -10.68
CA LYS A 220 11.16 -29.11 -11.78
C LYS A 220 10.05 -30.03 -11.30
N GLY A 221 8.82 -29.72 -11.68
CA GLY A 221 7.63 -30.50 -11.34
C GLY A 221 6.96 -30.09 -10.04
N ASN A 222 7.59 -29.26 -9.19
CA ASN A 222 6.87 -28.66 -8.06
C ASN A 222 5.68 -27.84 -8.55
N ILE A 223 4.60 -27.87 -7.76
CA ILE A 223 3.39 -27.08 -7.97
C ILE A 223 3.27 -26.14 -6.78
N ALA A 224 3.00 -24.87 -7.06
CA ALA A 224 2.86 -23.82 -6.06
C ALA A 224 1.61 -22.98 -6.33
N THR A 225 1.06 -22.38 -5.27
CA THR A 225 -0.07 -21.46 -5.35
C THR A 225 0.43 -20.07 -5.71
N GLY A 226 -0.10 -19.48 -6.78
CA GLY A 226 0.15 -18.12 -7.20
C GLY A 226 -0.70 -17.13 -6.40
N ILE A 227 -0.01 -16.20 -5.76
CA ILE A 227 -0.58 -15.11 -4.97
C ILE A 227 -0.75 -13.87 -5.84
N ARG A 228 0.22 -13.53 -6.70
CA ARG A 228 0.16 -12.30 -7.51
C ARG A 228 0.99 -12.43 -8.76
N GLN A 229 0.42 -12.04 -9.90
CA GLN A 229 1.17 -11.99 -11.15
C GLN A 229 1.71 -10.58 -11.41
N LEU A 230 3.02 -10.48 -11.64
CA LEU A 230 3.71 -9.27 -12.09
C LEU A 230 4.17 -9.46 -13.55
N LYS A 231 4.77 -8.43 -14.12
CA LYS A 231 5.24 -8.47 -15.52
C LYS A 231 6.21 -9.63 -15.77
N ASN A 232 7.27 -9.72 -14.96
CA ASN A 232 8.34 -10.72 -15.11
C ASN A 232 8.34 -11.76 -13.99
N PHE A 233 7.67 -11.48 -12.87
CA PHE A 233 7.62 -12.36 -11.72
C PHE A 233 6.20 -12.85 -11.44
N VAL A 234 6.11 -13.95 -10.69
CA VAL A 234 4.89 -14.37 -10.01
C VAL A 234 5.24 -14.56 -8.53
N GLU A 235 4.47 -13.95 -7.65
CA GLU A 235 4.51 -14.23 -6.22
C GLU A 235 3.84 -15.58 -5.97
N LEU A 236 4.55 -16.49 -5.34
CA LEU A 236 4.10 -17.85 -5.07
C LEU A 236 4.16 -18.16 -3.57
N SER A 237 3.26 -19.02 -3.13
CA SER A 237 3.34 -19.79 -1.89
C SER A 237 3.56 -21.25 -2.23
N PHE A 238 4.55 -21.87 -1.62
CA PHE A 238 4.86 -23.29 -1.77
C PHE A 238 4.92 -23.95 -0.39
N SER A 239 4.22 -25.07 -0.23
CA SER A 239 4.31 -25.94 0.94
C SER A 239 5.15 -27.16 0.59
N ASP A 240 6.19 -27.44 1.38
CA ASP A 240 6.99 -28.67 1.20
C ASP A 240 6.28 -29.91 1.81
N GLY A 241 6.92 -31.07 1.72
CA GLY A 241 6.35 -32.32 2.26
C GLY A 241 6.26 -32.39 3.79
N ASN A 242 6.78 -31.38 4.51
CA ASN A 242 6.69 -31.24 5.96
C ASN A 242 5.79 -30.04 6.35
N ASP A 243 4.96 -29.54 5.42
CA ASP A 243 4.10 -28.38 5.60
C ASP A 243 4.83 -27.06 5.90
N ASN A 244 6.12 -26.96 5.57
CA ASN A 244 6.83 -25.68 5.66
C ASN A 244 6.46 -24.80 4.47
N ILE A 245 5.94 -23.61 4.78
CA ILE A 245 5.53 -22.63 3.77
C ILE A 245 6.70 -21.71 3.41
N THR A 246 6.99 -21.63 2.12
CA THR A 246 7.91 -20.65 1.52
C THR A 246 7.14 -19.73 0.60
N THR A 247 7.17 -18.43 0.88
CA THR A 247 6.58 -17.39 0.01
C THR A 247 7.64 -16.50 -0.61
N GLY A 248 7.40 -16.02 -1.83
CA GLY A 248 8.22 -15.02 -2.49
C GLY A 248 8.01 -14.99 -3.99
N PHE A 249 8.84 -14.21 -4.68
CA PHE A 249 8.72 -14.02 -6.13
C PHE A 249 9.59 -15.01 -6.89
N VAL A 250 9.09 -15.54 -8.00
CA VAL A 250 9.87 -16.34 -8.94
C VAL A 250 9.75 -15.78 -10.35
N LEU A 251 10.73 -16.07 -11.21
CA LEU A 251 10.70 -15.64 -12.60
C LEU A 251 9.61 -16.39 -13.36
N ARG A 252 8.71 -15.63 -14.00
CA ARG A 252 7.56 -16.18 -14.75
C ARG A 252 7.99 -17.12 -15.87
N LYS A 253 9.14 -16.88 -16.51
CA LYS A 253 9.67 -17.73 -17.58
C LYS A 253 10.02 -19.16 -17.13
N ASP A 254 10.18 -19.39 -15.84
CA ASP A 254 10.60 -20.69 -15.30
C ASP A 254 9.40 -21.58 -14.88
N ILE A 255 8.18 -21.04 -14.96
CA ILE A 255 6.94 -21.66 -14.49
C ILE A 255 5.84 -21.56 -15.55
N GLU A 256 4.80 -22.37 -15.39
CA GLU A 256 3.61 -22.38 -16.24
C GLU A 256 2.35 -22.44 -15.39
N ARG A 257 1.36 -21.60 -15.71
CA ARG A 257 0.06 -21.62 -15.03
C ARG A 257 -0.71 -22.87 -15.45
N LEU A 258 -1.15 -23.64 -14.47
CA LEU A 258 -2.07 -24.76 -14.66
C LEU A 258 -3.48 -24.18 -14.87
N LYS A 259 -4.21 -24.77 -15.82
CA LYS A 259 -5.60 -24.41 -16.11
C LYS A 259 -6.53 -24.76 -14.96
#